data_AF-A0A955P705-F1
#
_entry.id   AF-A0A955P705-F1
#
_cell.length_a   1.000
_cell.length_b   1.000
_cell.length_c   1.000
_cell.angle_alpha   90.00
_cell.angle_beta   90.00
_cell.angle_gamma   90.00
#
_symmetry.space_group_name_H-M   'P 1'
#
loop_
_entity.id
_entity.type
_entity.pdbx_description
1 polymer ?
#
loop_
_entity_poly.entity_id
_entity_poly.type
_entity_poly.pdbx_seq_one_letter_code
_entity_poly.pdbx_strand_id
1 'polypeptide(L)'
;MNQQTVQSTGRETFREHFQQVQDRFSQNGQAWFLNARKAAFARFNELGFPTPKDEAWKHTNLRPLTEVEFEHPQGDLSRAGDLLEGIVFHQFKAHRMVFVDGRFSEAHSDLENLPKGLTV
;
A
#
# COMPACT_ATOMS: atom_id res chain seq x y z
N MET A 1 23.23 14.42 16.41
CA MET A 1 22.03 13.57 16.53
C MET A 1 22.34 12.24 15.84
N ASN A 2 22.37 11.12 16.58
CA ASN A 2 22.89 9.84 16.08
C ASN A 2 21.92 9.16 15.08
N GLN A 3 22.46 8.67 13.97
CA GLN A 3 21.69 7.99 12.90
C GLN A 3 20.99 6.69 13.37
N GLN A 4 21.43 6.11 14.49
CA GLN A 4 20.80 4.92 15.08
C GLN A 4 19.47 5.23 15.77
N THR A 5 19.28 6.42 16.33
CA THR A 5 18.08 6.78 17.11
C THR A 5 16.89 7.17 16.23
N VAL A 6 17.14 7.70 15.02
CA VAL A 6 16.09 8.07 14.06
C VAL A 6 15.55 6.83 13.32
N GLN A 7 16.43 5.87 13.01
CA GLN A 7 16.05 4.60 12.37
C GLN A 7 15.22 3.69 13.29
N SER A 8 15.44 3.75 14.62
CA SER A 8 14.67 2.95 15.57
C SER A 8 13.21 3.39 15.67
N THR A 9 12.95 4.70 15.61
CA THR A 9 11.59 5.25 15.70
C THR A 9 10.77 4.91 14.45
N GLY A 10 11.33 5.15 13.25
CA GLY A 10 10.62 4.87 11.99
C GLY A 10 10.31 3.38 11.78
N ARG A 11 11.17 2.46 12.26
CA ARG A 11 10.90 1.01 12.18
C ARG A 11 9.78 0.56 13.12
N GLU A 12 9.71 1.14 14.32
CA GLU A 12 8.68 0.77 15.29
C GLU A 12 7.31 1.29 14.87
N THR A 13 7.22 2.55 14.43
CA THR A 13 5.99 3.10 13.85
C THR A 13 5.52 2.28 12.64
N PHE A 14 6.45 1.85 11.77
CA PHE A 14 6.10 1.00 10.63
C PHE A 14 5.60 -0.39 11.07
N ARG A 15 6.11 -0.94 12.19
CA ARG A 15 5.63 -2.19 12.77
C ARG A 15 4.20 -2.08 13.26
N GLU A 16 3.88 -1.02 14.01
CA GLU A 16 2.53 -0.76 14.49
C GLU A 16 1.54 -0.63 13.32
N HIS A 17 1.91 0.14 12.30
CA HIS A 17 1.08 0.30 11.10
C HIS A 17 0.92 -1.01 10.33
N PHE A 18 1.97 -1.83 10.21
CA PHE A 18 1.86 -3.13 9.57
C PHE A 18 0.86 -4.03 10.30
N GLN A 19 0.90 -4.06 11.64
CA GLN A 19 0.00 -4.91 12.43
C GLN A 19 -1.46 -4.49 12.25
N GLN A 20 -1.76 -3.18 12.32
CA GLN A 20 -3.11 -2.66 12.07
C GLN A 20 -3.66 -3.10 10.69
N VAL A 21 -2.83 -3.03 9.64
CA VAL A 21 -3.23 -3.45 8.29
C VAL A 21 -3.35 -4.97 8.18
N GLN A 22 -2.45 -5.71 8.82
CA GLN A 22 -2.47 -7.17 8.83
C GLN A 22 -3.75 -7.70 9.49
N ASP A 23 -4.18 -7.08 10.59
CA ASP A 23 -5.42 -7.45 11.28
C ASP A 23 -6.65 -7.14 10.43
N ARG A 24 -6.67 -5.98 9.77
CA ARG A 24 -7.72 -5.63 8.81
C ARG A 24 -7.86 -6.67 7.70
N PHE A 25 -6.75 -7.16 7.14
CA PHE A 25 -6.80 -8.20 6.11
C PHE A 25 -7.13 -9.58 6.68
N SER A 26 -6.88 -9.86 7.96
CA SER A 26 -7.12 -11.18 8.53
C SER A 26 -8.61 -11.53 8.63
N GLN A 27 -9.51 -10.54 8.52
CA GLN A 27 -10.95 -10.75 8.52
C GLN A 27 -11.49 -11.32 7.20
N ASN A 28 -10.89 -10.95 6.05
CA ASN A 28 -11.40 -11.27 4.71
C ASN A 28 -10.33 -11.79 3.73
N GLY A 29 -9.07 -11.90 4.16
CA GLY A 29 -7.94 -12.24 3.31
C GLY A 29 -7.71 -13.74 3.17
N GLN A 30 -7.26 -14.17 2.00
CA GLN A 30 -6.89 -15.56 1.76
C GLN A 30 -5.62 -15.93 2.54
N ALA A 31 -5.54 -17.17 3.05
CA ALA A 31 -4.46 -17.61 3.94
C ALA A 31 -3.06 -17.44 3.31
N TRP A 32 -2.91 -17.75 2.02
CA TRP A 32 -1.63 -17.59 1.31
C TRP A 32 -1.16 -16.12 1.30
N PHE A 33 -2.08 -15.17 1.16
CA PHE A 33 -1.78 -13.74 1.13
C PHE A 33 -1.34 -13.25 2.51
N LEU A 34 -2.06 -13.64 3.57
CA LEU A 34 -1.69 -13.29 4.94
C LEU A 34 -0.30 -13.85 5.30
N ASN A 35 0.02 -15.06 4.86
CA ASN A 35 1.33 -15.67 5.09
C ASN A 35 2.43 -14.96 4.31
N ALA A 36 2.20 -14.62 3.03
CA ALA A 36 3.15 -13.86 2.22
C ALA A 36 3.47 -12.49 2.84
N ARG A 37 2.44 -11.78 3.35
CA ARG A 37 2.62 -10.51 4.05
C ARG A 37 3.47 -10.64 5.31
N LYS A 38 3.20 -11.65 6.15
CA LYS A 38 3.98 -11.92 7.37
C LYS A 38 5.43 -12.25 7.05
N ALA A 39 5.68 -13.07 6.03
CA ALA A 39 7.04 -13.43 5.60
C ALA A 39 7.81 -12.20 5.09
N ALA A 40 7.19 -11.36 4.27
CA ALA A 40 7.80 -10.12 3.79
C ALA A 40 8.13 -9.16 4.95
N PHE A 41 7.23 -9.03 5.92
CA PHE A 41 7.45 -8.17 7.07
C PHE A 41 8.51 -8.71 8.05
N ALA A 42 8.60 -10.03 8.23
CA ALA A 42 9.70 -10.65 8.98
C ALA A 42 11.05 -10.31 8.33
N ARG A 43 11.14 -10.42 7.00
CA ARG A 43 12.35 -10.03 6.26
C ARG A 43 12.67 -8.54 6.40
N PHE A 44 11.67 -7.68 6.38
CA PHE A 44 11.85 -6.25 6.64
C PHE A 44 12.36 -5.98 8.07
N ASN A 45 11.88 -6.71 9.09
CA ASN A 45 12.38 -6.54 10.45
C ASN A 45 13.87 -6.92 10.60
N GLU A 46 14.32 -7.94 9.87
CA GLU A 46 15.73 -8.35 9.84
C GLU A 46 16.62 -7.31 9.17
N LEU A 47 16.20 -6.78 8.01
CA LEU A 47 17.01 -5.91 7.17
C LEU A 47 16.88 -4.42 7.54
N GLY A 48 15.67 -4.00 7.89
CA GLY A 48 15.28 -2.60 8.06
C GLY A 48 15.14 -1.84 6.75
N PHE A 49 15.06 -0.51 6.86
CA PHE A 49 15.12 0.38 5.69
C PHE A 49 16.52 0.35 5.08
N PRO A 50 16.63 0.34 3.74
CA PRO A 50 17.92 0.41 3.08
C PRO A 50 18.57 1.79 3.30
N THR A 51 19.87 1.81 3.15
CA THR A 51 20.73 2.96 3.39
C THR A 51 21.56 3.28 2.14
N PRO A 52 22.17 4.46 2.02
CA PRO A 52 23.09 4.75 0.91
C PRO A 52 24.34 3.84 0.84
N LYS A 53 24.58 3.00 1.86
CA LYS A 53 25.63 1.96 1.83
C LYS A 53 25.23 0.75 1.00
N ASP A 54 23.93 0.53 0.81
CA ASP A 54 23.41 -0.51 -0.06
C ASP A 54 23.53 -0.05 -1.52
N GLU A 55 24.22 -0.81 -2.36
CA GLU A 55 24.59 -0.37 -3.72
C GLU A 55 23.36 0.06 -4.55
N ALA A 56 22.24 -0.66 -4.42
CA ALA A 56 20.98 -0.35 -5.08
C ALA A 56 20.34 0.99 -4.63
N TRP A 57 20.77 1.54 -3.49
CA TRP A 57 20.20 2.73 -2.84
C TRP A 57 21.19 3.89 -2.74
N LYS A 58 22.40 3.76 -3.30
CA LYS A 58 23.47 4.76 -3.25
C LYS A 58 23.01 6.17 -3.66
N HIS A 59 22.10 6.25 -4.63
CA HIS A 59 21.61 7.51 -5.20
C HIS A 59 20.17 7.85 -4.77
N THR A 60 19.58 7.07 -3.85
CA THR A 60 18.20 7.26 -3.38
C THR A 60 18.19 7.35 -1.86
N ASN A 61 18.25 8.58 -1.34
CA ASN A 61 18.24 8.81 0.10
C ASN A 61 16.82 8.65 0.68
N LEU A 62 16.60 7.60 1.46
CA LEU A 62 15.33 7.33 2.13
C LEU A 62 15.13 8.06 3.47
N ARG A 63 16.14 8.77 3.99
CA ARG A 63 16.02 9.44 5.30
C ARG A 63 14.77 10.33 5.41
N PRO A 64 14.44 11.19 4.41
CA PRO A 64 13.24 12.02 4.49
C PRO A 64 11.96 11.20 4.60
N LEU A 65 11.91 10.03 3.96
CA LEU A 65 10.75 9.14 4.04
C LEU A 65 10.63 8.50 5.43
N THR A 66 11.75 8.08 6.03
CA THR A 66 11.74 7.41 7.35
C THR A 66 11.46 8.35 8.52
N GLU A 67 11.54 9.66 8.31
CA GLU A 67 11.27 10.69 9.31
C GLU A 67 9.83 11.24 9.25
N VAL A 68 9.06 10.86 8.23
CA VAL A 68 7.64 11.22 8.11
C VAL A 68 6.79 10.25 8.94
N GLU A 69 5.91 10.79 9.77
CA GLU A 69 4.84 10.03 10.38
C GLU A 69 3.76 9.78 9.33
N PHE A 70 3.55 8.51 8.99
CA PHE A 70 2.49 8.10 8.08
C PHE A 70 1.20 7.88 8.84
N GLU A 71 0.06 8.14 8.21
CA GLU A 71 -1.23 7.75 8.74
C GLU A 71 -1.96 6.88 7.73
N HIS A 72 -2.79 5.97 8.22
CA HIS A 72 -3.66 5.21 7.32
C HIS A 72 -4.75 6.13 6.78
N PRO A 73 -4.96 6.13 5.46
CA PRO A 73 -5.99 6.95 4.87
C PRO A 73 -7.37 6.55 5.43
N GLN A 74 -8.06 7.53 5.99
CA GLN A 74 -9.46 7.43 6.43
C GLN A 74 -10.42 7.83 5.30
N GLY A 75 -9.93 7.87 4.05
CA GLY A 75 -10.62 8.43 2.90
C GLY A 75 -11.98 7.77 2.66
N ASP A 76 -12.96 8.62 2.37
CA ASP A 76 -14.27 8.21 1.91
C ASP A 76 -14.19 7.83 0.42
N LEU A 77 -14.56 6.59 0.12
CA LEU A 77 -14.60 6.06 -1.25
C LEU A 77 -15.57 6.85 -2.14
N SER A 78 -16.57 7.53 -1.57
CA SER A 78 -17.58 8.30 -2.30
C SER A 78 -17.00 9.44 -3.15
N ARG A 79 -15.86 10.01 -2.73
CA ARG A 79 -15.21 11.15 -3.39
C ARG A 79 -14.45 10.78 -4.67
N ALA A 80 -14.36 9.49 -4.98
CA ALA A 80 -13.62 9.02 -6.15
C ALA A 80 -14.33 9.37 -7.47
N GLY A 81 -15.67 9.46 -7.47
CA GLY A 81 -16.46 9.82 -8.64
C GLY A 81 -16.04 11.17 -9.23
N ASP A 82 -15.95 12.20 -8.39
CA ASP A 82 -15.55 13.56 -8.79
C ASP A 82 -14.16 13.60 -9.45
N LEU A 83 -13.24 12.74 -8.99
CA LEU A 83 -11.89 12.65 -9.54
C LEU A 83 -11.84 11.91 -10.88
N LEU A 84 -12.76 10.96 -11.10
CA LEU A 84 -12.81 10.17 -12.33
C LEU A 84 -13.28 10.97 -13.54
N GLU A 85 -14.15 11.97 -13.34
CA GLU A 85 -14.63 12.84 -14.42
C GLU A 85 -13.49 13.59 -15.11
N GLY A 86 -12.40 13.89 -14.39
CA GLY A 86 -11.20 14.53 -14.93
C GLY A 86 -10.19 13.58 -15.58
N ILE A 87 -10.39 12.25 -15.50
CA ILE A 87 -9.40 11.27 -15.95
C ILE A 87 -9.64 10.89 -17.42
N VAL A 88 -8.68 11.27 -18.27
CA VAL A 88 -8.67 11.05 -19.73
C VAL A 88 -8.87 9.57 -20.14
N PHE A 89 -8.65 8.63 -19.22
CA PHE A 89 -8.83 7.20 -19.47
C PHE A 89 -10.29 6.71 -19.40
N HIS A 90 -11.25 7.54 -18.98
CA HIS A 90 -12.67 7.16 -18.91
C HIS A 90 -13.26 6.77 -20.29
N GLN A 91 -12.64 7.22 -21.38
CA GLN A 91 -13.13 7.06 -22.74
C GLN A 91 -12.65 5.78 -23.44
N PHE A 92 -11.73 5.02 -22.83
CA PHE A 92 -11.32 3.73 -23.38
C PHE A 92 -12.39 2.67 -23.13
N LYS A 93 -12.67 1.86 -24.16
CA LYS A 93 -13.46 0.63 -23.99
C LYS A 93 -12.60 -0.42 -23.29
N ALA A 94 -12.60 -0.42 -21.97
CA ALA A 94 -11.85 -1.34 -21.13
C ALA A 94 -12.56 -1.54 -19.79
N HIS A 95 -12.39 -2.73 -19.19
CA HIS A 95 -12.75 -2.92 -17.80
C HIS A 95 -11.86 -2.06 -16.91
N ARG A 96 -12.46 -1.35 -15.96
CA ARG A 96 -11.76 -0.41 -15.08
C ARG A 96 -11.92 -0.88 -13.65
N MET A 97 -10.80 -1.07 -12.95
CA MET A 97 -10.80 -1.30 -11.51
C MET A 97 -10.28 -0.06 -10.80
N VAL A 98 -11.05 0.46 -9.87
CA VAL A 98 -10.70 1.66 -9.12
C VAL A 98 -10.29 1.26 -7.71
N PHE A 99 -9.10 1.73 -7.30
CA PHE A 99 -8.59 1.63 -5.95
C PHE A 99 -8.39 3.03 -5.40
N VAL A 100 -9.07 3.34 -4.31
CA VAL A 100 -8.96 4.62 -3.61
C VAL A 100 -8.24 4.32 -2.31
N ASP A 101 -7.08 4.95 -2.11
CA ASP A 101 -6.31 4.76 -0.87
C ASP A 101 -6.02 3.29 -0.54
N GLY A 102 -5.73 2.49 -1.58
CA GLY A 102 -5.47 1.06 -1.47
C GLY A 102 -6.69 0.17 -1.25
N ARG A 103 -7.91 0.72 -1.30
CA ARG A 103 -9.18 0.00 -1.16
C ARG A 103 -9.90 -0.11 -2.49
N PHE A 104 -10.35 -1.31 -2.84
CA PHE A 104 -11.16 -1.52 -4.04
C PHE A 104 -12.53 -0.80 -3.91
N SER A 105 -12.93 -0.08 -4.95
CA SER A 105 -14.22 0.61 -5.04
C SER A 105 -15.02 0.07 -6.21
N GLU A 106 -15.97 -0.82 -5.91
CA GLU A 106 -16.86 -1.42 -6.90
C GLU A 106 -17.72 -0.36 -7.60
N ALA A 107 -18.28 0.60 -6.84
CA ALA A 107 -19.17 1.65 -7.35
C ALA A 107 -18.54 2.55 -8.43
N HIS A 108 -17.21 2.62 -8.48
CA HIS A 108 -16.46 3.45 -9.40
C HIS A 108 -15.74 2.63 -10.49
N SER A 109 -15.79 1.31 -10.38
CA SER A 109 -15.20 0.36 -11.32
C SER A 109 -16.19 0.05 -12.46
N ASP A 110 -15.65 -0.22 -13.64
CA ASP A 110 -16.40 -0.77 -14.77
C ASP A 110 -16.11 -2.28 -14.83
N LEU A 111 -17.04 -3.05 -14.27
CA LEU A 111 -16.99 -4.52 -14.19
C LEU A 111 -18.08 -5.16 -15.05
N GLU A 112 -18.73 -4.41 -15.92
CA GLU A 112 -19.77 -4.97 -16.79
C GLU A 112 -19.14 -5.89 -17.85
N ASN A 113 -19.86 -6.94 -18.22
CA ASN A 113 -19.48 -7.87 -19.29
C ASN A 113 -18.08 -8.49 -19.14
N LEU A 114 -17.63 -8.77 -17.91
CA LEU A 114 -16.36 -9.44 -17.67
C LEU A 114 -16.29 -10.77 -18.45
N PRO A 115 -15.14 -11.09 -19.08
CA PRO A 115 -15.00 -12.33 -19.82
C PRO A 115 -15.18 -13.54 -18.90
N LYS A 116 -15.67 -14.64 -19.47
CA LYS A 116 -15.88 -15.88 -18.73
C LYS A 116 -14.58 -16.34 -18.06
N GLY A 117 -14.65 -16.58 -16.76
CA GLY A 117 -13.51 -17.04 -15.95
C GLY A 117 -12.82 -15.94 -15.13
N LEU A 118 -13.24 -14.67 -15.25
CA LEU A 118 -12.77 -13.60 -14.38
C LEU A 118 -13.71 -13.42 -13.19
N THR A 119 -13.11 -13.20 -12.02
CA THR A 119 -13.79 -12.86 -10.76
C THR A 119 -13.02 -11.75 -10.06
N VAL A 120 -13.73 -10.82 -9.43
CA VAL A 120 -13.17 -9.70 -8.66
C VAL A 120 -13.46 -9.90 -7.18
#